data_AF-A0A1J5K9U9-F1
#
_entry.id   AF-A0A1J5K9U9-F1
#
_cell.length_a   1.000
_cell.length_b   1.000
_cell.length_c   1.000
_cell.angle_alpha   90.00
_cell.angle_beta   90.00
_cell.angle_gamma   90.00
#
_symmetry.space_group_name_H-M   'P 1'
#
loop_
_entity.id
_entity.type
_entity.pdbx_description
1 polymer ?
#
loop_
_entity_poly.entity_id
_entity_poly.type
_entity_poly.pdbx_seq_one_letter_code
_entity_poly.pdbx_strand_id
1 'polypeptide(L)'
;MAKEINKRNYFSNRFKKVKDKLKLGEEYGLYSFRHTYITKLYRVLRKTASPFEAKSKSMLITGHSSMIALEKYLRDIDAELPEDYSDLLR
;
A
#
# COMPACT_ATOMS: atom_id res chain seq x y z
N MET A 1 -18.62 -16.85 -4.95
CA MET A 1 -18.17 -16.27 -3.66
C MET A 1 -17.52 -17.28 -2.71
N ALA A 2 -18.05 -18.49 -2.48
CA ALA A 2 -17.48 -19.45 -1.52
C ALA A 2 -16.01 -19.88 -1.81
N LYS A 3 -15.63 -20.00 -3.09
CA LYS A 3 -14.26 -20.40 -3.50
C LYS A 3 -13.20 -19.35 -3.15
N GLU A 4 -13.53 -18.06 -3.21
CA GLU A 4 -12.60 -16.97 -2.88
C GLU A 4 -12.40 -16.81 -1.38
N ILE A 5 -13.49 -16.95 -0.60
CA ILE A 5 -13.43 -16.95 0.86
C ILE A 5 -12.52 -18.09 1.37
N ASN A 6 -12.63 -19.26 0.74
CA ASN A 6 -11.78 -20.41 1.08
C ASN A 6 -10.28 -20.11 0.83
N LYS A 7 -9.93 -19.50 -0.31
CA LYS A 7 -8.56 -19.07 -0.59
C LYS A 7 -8.05 -18.03 0.41
N ARG A 8 -8.86 -17.01 0.72
CA ARG A 8 -8.48 -15.97 1.70
C ARG A 8 -8.17 -16.60 3.06
N ASN A 9 -9.06 -17.46 3.56
CA ASN A 9 -8.87 -18.13 4.84
C ASN A 9 -7.64 -19.04 4.83
N TYR A 10 -7.43 -19.78 3.73
CA TYR A 10 -6.25 -20.62 3.55
C TYR A 10 -4.95 -19.83 3.71
N PHE A 11 -4.79 -18.71 2.98
CA PHE A 11 -3.58 -17.90 3.05
C PHE A 11 -3.43 -17.16 4.38
N SER A 12 -4.53 -16.67 4.97
CA SER A 12 -4.51 -16.05 6.30
C SER A 12 -4.04 -17.03 7.38
N ASN A 13 -4.56 -18.27 7.37
CA ASN A 13 -4.16 -19.31 8.33
C ASN A 13 -2.70 -19.73 8.14
N ARG A 14 -2.24 -19.83 6.89
CA ARG A 14 -0.83 -20.11 6.59
C ARG A 14 0.09 -18.99 7.07
N PHE A 15 -0.31 -17.74 6.85
CA PHE A 15 0.45 -16.57 7.27
C PHE A 15 0.50 -16.43 8.80
N LYS A 16 -0.58 -16.76 9.51
CA LYS A 16 -0.61 -16.77 10.99
C LYS A 16 0.53 -17.60 11.58
N LYS A 17 0.83 -18.78 11.01
CA LYS A 17 1.95 -19.63 11.46
C LYS A 17 3.31 -18.93 11.38
N VAL A 18 3.51 -18.06 10.39
CA VAL A 18 4.73 -17.25 10.26
C VAL A 18 4.72 -16.11 11.27
N LYS A 19 3.57 -15.44 11.40
CA LYS A 19 3.37 -14.34 12.35
C LYS A 19 3.69 -14.75 13.80
N ASP A 20 3.18 -15.91 14.20
CA ASP A 20 3.38 -16.47 15.54
C ASP A 20 4.86 -16.78 15.80
N LYS A 21 5.57 -17.33 14.80
CA LYS A 21 7.01 -17.59 14.89
C LYS A 21 7.85 -16.32 15.01
N LEU A 22 7.43 -15.25 14.33
CA LEU A 22 8.08 -13.95 14.37
C LEU A 22 7.62 -13.08 15.55
N LYS A 23 6.69 -13.58 16.39
CA LYS A 23 6.09 -12.85 17.53
C LYS A 23 5.50 -11.49 17.14
N LEU A 24 4.89 -11.40 15.96
CA LEU A 24 4.27 -10.16 15.48
C LEU A 24 2.83 -10.02 15.98
N GLY A 25 2.46 -8.78 16.37
CA GLY A 25 1.14 -8.41 16.87
C GLY A 25 -0.01 -8.55 15.85
N GLU A 26 -1.22 -8.18 16.25
CA GLU A 26 -2.41 -8.27 15.39
C GLU A 26 -2.37 -7.32 14.18
N GLU A 27 -1.69 -6.19 14.33
CA GLU A 27 -1.49 -5.19 13.28
C GLU A 27 -0.70 -5.70 12.06
N TYR A 28 0.16 -6.72 12.23
CA TYR A 28 1.03 -7.26 11.17
C TYR A 28 0.35 -8.36 10.35
N GLY A 29 -0.86 -8.13 9.85
CA GLY A 29 -1.60 -9.06 8.99
C GLY A 29 -1.19 -8.97 7.51
N LEU A 30 -1.68 -9.88 6.64
CA LEU A 30 -1.44 -9.83 5.18
C LEU A 30 -1.79 -8.46 4.55
N TYR A 31 -2.78 -7.77 5.11
CA TYR A 31 -3.18 -6.43 4.65
C TYR A 31 -2.12 -5.37 4.95
N SER A 32 -1.41 -5.46 6.08
CA SER A 32 -0.30 -4.55 6.41
C SER A 32 0.86 -4.67 5.42
N PHE A 33 1.19 -5.89 4.97
CA PHE A 33 2.20 -6.10 3.94
C PHE A 33 1.79 -5.48 2.61
N ARG A 34 0.50 -5.58 2.24
CA ARG A 34 -0.01 -4.91 1.04
C ARG A 34 0.17 -3.40 1.16
N HIS A 35 -0.17 -2.80 2.30
CA HIS A 35 0.08 -1.39 2.58
C HIS A 35 1.54 -1.04 2.34
N THR A 36 2.47 -1.69 3.05
CA THR A 36 3.91 -1.43 2.92
C THR A 36 4.42 -1.59 1.49
N TYR A 37 3.93 -2.60 0.76
CA TYR A 37 4.33 -2.84 -0.63
C TYR A 37 3.91 -1.68 -1.54
N ILE A 38 2.65 -1.24 -1.45
CA ILE A 38 2.10 -0.14 -2.25
C ILE A 38 2.88 1.15 -1.98
N THR A 39 3.23 1.42 -0.72
CA THR A 39 4.07 2.57 -0.33
C THR A 39 5.41 2.56 -1.01
N LYS A 40 6.11 1.42 -0.94
CA LYS A 40 7.47 1.28 -1.44
C LYS A 40 7.46 1.44 -2.96
N LEU A 41 6.46 0.83 -3.61
CA LEU A 41 6.22 1.00 -5.04
C LEU A 41 6.00 2.47 -5.40
N TYR A 42 5.10 3.16 -4.70
CA TYR A 42 4.82 4.57 -4.93
C TYR A 42 6.07 5.45 -4.77
N ARG A 43 6.81 5.27 -3.68
CA ARG A 43 8.06 6.02 -3.41
C ARG A 43 9.11 5.79 -4.50
N VAL A 44 9.22 4.58 -5.04
CA VAL A 44 10.12 4.30 -6.16
C VAL A 44 9.65 5.01 -7.42
N LEU A 45 8.37 4.96 -7.75
CA LEU A 45 7.80 5.63 -8.92
C LEU A 45 7.93 7.16 -8.84
N ARG A 46 7.80 7.75 -7.65
CA ARG A 46 7.95 9.19 -7.41
C ARG A 46 9.35 9.73 -7.67
N LYS A 47 10.38 8.88 -7.69
CA LYS A 47 11.75 9.30 -8.04
C LYS A 47 11.86 9.81 -9.48
N THR A 48 10.97 9.39 -10.37
CA THR A 48 11.08 9.68 -11.82
C THR A 48 9.77 10.15 -12.45
N ALA A 49 8.67 10.18 -11.71
CA ALA A 49 7.34 10.53 -12.23
C ALA A 49 6.63 11.47 -11.27
N SER A 50 5.79 12.37 -11.79
CA SER A 50 4.97 13.28 -10.98
C SER A 50 4.02 12.52 -10.02
N PRO A 51 3.46 13.17 -8.99
CA PRO A 51 2.48 12.54 -8.09
C PRO A 51 1.37 11.79 -8.82
N PHE A 52 0.74 12.44 -9.78
CA PHE A 52 -0.38 11.87 -10.53
C PHE A 52 0.05 10.65 -11.36
N GLU A 53 1.17 10.73 -12.06
CA GLU A 53 1.69 9.63 -12.88
C GLU A 53 2.10 8.43 -12.02
N ALA A 54 2.79 8.69 -10.90
CA ALA A 54 3.20 7.65 -9.96
C ALA A 54 1.98 6.94 -9.34
N LYS A 55 0.93 7.69 -8.99
CA LYS A 55 -0.33 7.11 -8.51
C LYS A 55 -1.01 6.28 -9.61
N SER A 56 -1.12 6.81 -10.82
CA SER A 56 -1.72 6.10 -11.97
C SER A 56 -1.02 4.77 -12.27
N LYS A 57 0.33 4.77 -12.35
CA LYS A 57 1.13 3.55 -12.51
C LYS A 57 0.93 2.58 -11.33
N SER A 58 0.88 3.09 -10.10
CA SER A 58 0.63 2.28 -8.91
C SER A 58 -0.73 1.60 -8.96
N MET A 59 -1.79 2.28 -9.41
CA MET A 59 -3.12 1.70 -9.56
C MET A 59 -3.11 0.48 -10.49
N LEU A 60 -2.46 0.60 -11.66
CA LEU A 60 -2.37 -0.48 -12.63
C LEU A 60 -1.65 -1.71 -12.05
N ILE A 61 -0.52 -1.51 -11.38
CA ILE A 61 0.29 -2.60 -10.81
C ILE A 61 -0.43 -3.30 -9.66
N THR A 62 -1.20 -2.54 -8.88
CA THR A 62 -1.81 -3.03 -7.63
C THR A 62 -3.28 -3.43 -7.79
N GLY A 63 -3.86 -3.18 -8.96
CA GLY A 63 -5.25 -3.52 -9.29
C GLY A 63 -6.29 -2.64 -8.60
N HIS A 64 -5.95 -1.40 -8.24
CA HIS A 64 -6.94 -0.46 -7.67
C HIS A 64 -7.84 0.10 -8.77
N SER A 65 -9.15 -0.03 -8.58
CA SER A 65 -10.15 0.50 -9.52
C SER A 65 -10.41 2.00 -9.36
N SER A 66 -9.98 2.61 -8.25
CA SER A 66 -10.12 4.04 -8.02
C SER A 66 -8.90 4.65 -7.34
N MET A 67 -8.61 5.90 -7.70
CA MET A 67 -7.52 6.69 -7.11
C MET A 67 -7.72 6.86 -5.60
N ILE A 68 -8.96 7.13 -5.18
CA ILE A 68 -9.34 7.29 -3.78
C ILE A 68 -9.02 6.02 -2.98
N ALA A 69 -9.26 4.83 -3.54
CA ALA A 69 -8.94 3.58 -2.86
C ALA A 69 -7.43 3.43 -2.68
N LEU A 70 -6.62 3.77 -3.69
CA LEU A 70 -5.16 3.77 -3.59
C LEU A 70 -4.66 4.79 -2.56
N GLU A 71 -5.19 6.01 -2.56
CA GLU A 71 -4.72 7.09 -1.69
C GLU A 71 -4.90 6.77 -0.19
N LYS A 72 -5.90 5.96 0.18
CA LYS A 72 -6.03 5.47 1.56
C LYS A 72 -4.77 4.71 2.00
N TYR A 73 -4.18 3.89 1.13
CA TYR A 73 -2.93 3.18 1.43
C TYR A 73 -1.71 4.11 1.50
N LEU A 74 -1.74 5.27 0.84
CA LEU A 74 -0.61 6.21 0.80
C LEU A 74 -0.64 7.21 1.96
N ARG A 75 -1.84 7.62 2.38
CA ARG A 75 -2.04 8.60 3.47
C ARG A 75 -1.80 8.01 4.85
N ASP A 76 -2.14 6.73 5.07
CA ASP A 76 -2.01 6.07 6.38
C ASP A 76 -0.55 5.96 6.90
N ILE A 77 0.44 6.36 6.10
CA ILE A 77 1.87 6.05 6.30
C ILE A 77 2.80 7.19 5.86
N ASP A 78 2.28 8.39 5.65
CA ASP A 78 3.01 9.55 5.13
C ASP A 78 3.88 9.20 3.90
N ALA A 79 3.27 8.55 2.91
CA ALA A 79 3.98 8.26 1.66
C ALA A 79 4.29 9.54 0.86
N GLU A 80 3.56 10.62 1.13
CA GLU A 80 3.59 11.89 0.40
C GLU A 80 3.51 13.06 1.39
N LEU A 81 4.66 13.65 1.70
CA LEU A 81 4.74 15.00 2.25
C LEU A 81 4.69 15.99 1.07
N PRO A 82 3.87 17.06 1.14
CA PRO A 82 3.89 18.09 0.11
C PRO A 82 5.27 18.76 0.07
N GLU A 83 5.73 19.06 -1.14
CA GLU A 83 6.93 19.89 -1.34
C GLU A 83 6.69 21.28 -0.74
N ASP A 84 7.73 21.89 -0.17
CA ASP A 84 7.64 23.26 0.33
C ASP A 84 7.68 24.23 -0.86
N TYR A 85 6.60 24.98 -1.04
CA TYR A 85 6.43 25.97 -2.11
C TYR A 85 6.55 27.41 -1.62
N SER A 86 7.01 27.63 -0.38
CA SER A 86 7.15 28.98 0.21
C SER A 86 8.03 29.90 -0.65
N ASP A 87 8.96 29.33 -1.42
CA ASP A 87 9.81 30.04 -2.37
C ASP A 87 9.04 30.72 -3.52
N LEU A 88 7.85 30.23 -3.88
CA LEU A 88 7.00 30.82 -4.93
C LEU A 88 6.21 32.06 -4.45
N LEU A 89 6.20 32.33 -3.14
CA LEU A 89 5.51 33.46 -2.52
C LEU A 89 6.47 34.59 -2.11
N ARG A 90 7.73 34.53 -2.59
CA ARG A 90 8.73 35.59 -2.36
C ARG A 90 8.55 36.79 -3.27
#